data_AF-A0AAE0LHX7-F1
#
_entry.id   AF-A0AAE0LHX7-F1
#
_cell.length_a   1.000
_cell.length_b   1.000
_cell.length_c   1.000
_cell.angle_alpha   90.00
_cell.angle_beta   90.00
_cell.angle_gamma   90.00
#
_symmetry.space_group_name_H-M   'P 1'
#
loop_
_entity.id
_entity.type
_entity.pdbx_description
1 polymer ?
#
loop_
_entity_poly.entity_id
_entity_poly.type
_entity_poly.pdbx_seq_one_letter_code
_entity_poly.pdbx_strand_id
1 'polypeptide(L)'
;MERNEAERLCCVKVLDARDLPATPTLSIVGAGAAAALRAAGQTVAASETTSGGLLAAALLAQPGASAFFSGATVAYSKEAIATLLPEVADVLTNQHQQAYDNPEGYFPSRVAWASMAAKSVRDQCGTTWGVAETGAAGPTFHLATGSGRTSGFTLVAVAGPEGLEEVRLVQTGHAERERNQWQFAAAAAQLLQECVQKDRVCEGATGSTQESSSL
;
A
#
# COMPACT_ATOMS: atom_id res chain seq x y z
N MET A 1 -6.64 9.90 -29.19
CA MET A 1 -6.90 11.04 -28.28
C MET A 1 -6.33 10.64 -26.93
N GLU A 2 -5.04 10.91 -26.76
CA GLU A 2 -4.27 10.52 -25.57
C GLU A 2 -4.80 11.31 -24.36
N ARG A 3 -5.22 10.59 -23.32
CA ARG A 3 -5.59 11.22 -22.04
C ARG A 3 -4.31 11.66 -21.34
N ASN A 4 -4.30 12.92 -20.93
CA ASN A 4 -3.15 13.64 -20.43
C ASN A 4 -2.70 13.08 -19.06
N GLU A 5 -1.40 12.84 -18.91
CA GLU A 5 -0.74 12.23 -17.75
C GLU A 5 -0.99 13.02 -16.44
N ALA A 6 -1.34 14.31 -16.56
CA ALA A 6 -1.73 15.19 -15.46
C ALA A 6 -3.06 14.79 -14.76
N GLU A 7 -3.98 14.07 -15.43
CA GLU A 7 -5.25 13.66 -14.83
C GLU A 7 -5.11 12.49 -13.86
N ARG A 8 -4.00 11.73 -13.90
CA ARG A 8 -3.78 10.58 -13.00
C ARG A 8 -3.32 10.96 -11.58
N LEU A 9 -2.81 12.18 -11.38
CA LEU A 9 -2.41 12.65 -10.06
C LEU A 9 -3.57 13.29 -9.26
N CYS A 10 -4.69 13.62 -9.93
CA CYS A 10 -5.87 14.24 -9.33
C CYS A 10 -6.69 13.28 -8.44
N CYS A 11 -6.44 11.96 -8.52
CA CYS A 11 -7.19 10.94 -7.76
C CYS A 11 -6.50 10.49 -6.46
N VAL A 12 -5.32 11.02 -6.11
CA VAL A 12 -4.57 10.58 -4.93
C VAL A 12 -5.08 11.30 -3.68
N LYS A 13 -5.81 10.58 -2.83
CA LYS A 13 -6.20 11.08 -1.50
C LYS A 13 -4.97 11.10 -0.58
N VAL A 14 -4.70 12.25 0.04
CA VAL A 14 -3.62 12.42 1.03
C VAL A 14 -4.12 11.94 2.39
N LEU A 15 -3.33 11.11 3.07
CA LEU A 15 -3.55 10.73 4.46
C LEU A 15 -2.53 11.47 5.35
N ASP A 16 -3.04 12.16 6.38
CA ASP A 16 -2.22 12.84 7.38
C ASP A 16 -1.80 11.87 8.47
N ALA A 17 -0.48 11.67 8.64
CA ALA A 17 0.03 10.71 9.60
C ALA A 17 -0.18 11.12 11.07
N ARG A 18 -0.64 12.34 11.35
CA ARG A 18 -1.01 12.80 12.70
C ARG A 18 -2.30 12.18 13.21
N ASP A 19 -3.13 11.65 12.32
CA ASP A 19 -4.35 10.93 12.67
C ASP A 19 -4.07 9.46 13.08
N LEU A 20 -2.82 9.02 12.98
CA LEU A 20 -2.37 7.68 13.37
C LEU A 20 -1.94 7.65 14.85
N PRO A 21 -2.23 6.59 15.61
CA PRO A 21 -1.95 6.53 17.04
C PRO A 21 -0.46 6.68 17.39
N ALA A 22 -0.16 7.40 18.47
CA ALA A 22 1.19 7.60 18.99
C ALA A 22 1.77 6.30 19.59
N THR A 23 3.01 5.98 19.20
CA THR A 23 3.77 4.75 19.46
C THR A 23 2.91 3.49 19.47
N PRO A 24 2.50 3.01 18.28
CA PRO A 24 1.59 1.90 18.21
C PRO A 24 2.33 0.60 18.52
N THR A 25 1.71 -0.27 19.31
CA THR A 25 2.13 -1.66 19.40
C THR A 25 1.73 -2.38 18.10
N LEU A 26 2.46 -3.44 17.73
CA LEU A 26 2.11 -4.27 16.56
C LEU A 26 0.64 -4.67 16.55
N SER A 27 0.10 -5.01 17.74
CA SER A 27 -1.29 -5.39 17.92
C SER A 27 -2.27 -4.27 17.57
N ILE A 28 -1.95 -3.00 17.88
CA ILE A 28 -2.80 -1.85 17.53
C ILE A 28 -2.79 -1.61 16.03
N VAL A 29 -1.61 -1.62 15.39
CA VAL A 29 -1.45 -1.37 13.95
C VAL A 29 -2.29 -2.34 13.12
N GLY A 30 -2.19 -3.64 13.40
CA GLY A 30 -2.83 -4.67 12.58
C GLY A 30 -4.29 -4.95 12.92
N ALA A 31 -4.82 -4.44 14.04
CA ALA A 31 -6.07 -4.90 14.63
C ALA A 31 -7.28 -4.74 13.68
N GLY A 32 -7.43 -3.53 13.12
CA GLY A 32 -8.57 -3.19 12.28
C GLY A 32 -8.57 -3.95 10.94
N ALA A 33 -7.42 -4.01 10.27
CA ALA A 33 -7.25 -4.79 9.03
C ALA A 33 -7.53 -6.28 9.25
N ALA A 34 -6.97 -6.85 10.31
CA ALA A 34 -7.17 -8.26 10.63
C ALA A 34 -8.63 -8.58 11.00
N ALA A 35 -9.32 -7.69 11.71
CA ALA A 35 -10.74 -7.85 11.99
C ALA A 35 -11.56 -7.83 10.69
N ALA A 36 -11.29 -6.89 9.78
CA ALA A 36 -11.96 -6.78 8.50
C ALA A 36 -11.76 -8.03 7.62
N LEU A 37 -10.51 -8.48 7.47
CA LEU A 37 -10.17 -9.68 6.68
C LEU A 37 -10.83 -10.94 7.22
N ARG A 38 -10.77 -11.18 8.54
CA ARG A 38 -11.43 -12.34 9.17
C ARG A 38 -12.94 -12.30 8.97
N ALA A 39 -13.55 -11.14 9.14
CA ALA A 39 -14.99 -10.99 8.97
C ALA A 39 -15.42 -11.27 7.52
N ALA A 40 -14.55 -10.97 6.54
CA ALA A 40 -14.76 -11.25 5.11
C ALA A 40 -14.34 -12.67 4.69
N GLY A 41 -13.56 -13.39 5.49
CA GLY A 41 -12.96 -14.67 5.10
C GLY A 41 -11.91 -14.53 3.98
N GLN A 42 -11.28 -13.36 3.88
CA GLN A 42 -10.35 -13.00 2.80
C GLN A 42 -8.89 -13.02 3.27
N THR A 43 -7.96 -13.19 2.33
CA THR A 43 -6.53 -13.29 2.61
C THR A 43 -5.73 -12.11 2.06
N VAL A 44 -4.55 -11.83 2.63
CA VAL A 44 -3.66 -10.75 2.22
C VAL A 44 -2.20 -11.17 2.20
N ALA A 45 -1.44 -10.59 1.27
CA ALA A 45 0.02 -10.56 1.27
C ALA A 45 0.55 -9.12 1.17
N ALA A 46 1.80 -8.88 1.60
CA ALA A 46 2.37 -7.54 1.65
C ALA A 46 3.78 -7.43 1.03
N SER A 47 4.04 -6.31 0.38
CA SER A 47 5.35 -5.90 -0.12
C SER A 47 5.76 -4.61 0.59
N GLU A 48 6.86 -4.64 1.33
CA GLU A 48 7.33 -3.52 2.14
C GLU A 48 8.71 -3.06 1.68
N THR A 49 8.98 -1.76 1.82
CA THR A 49 10.33 -1.23 1.61
C THR A 49 10.77 -0.43 2.83
N THR A 50 10.20 0.75 3.05
CA THR A 50 10.61 1.68 4.09
C THR A 50 9.91 1.47 5.42
N SER A 51 8.72 0.86 5.45
CA SER A 51 8.11 0.37 6.69
C SER A 51 8.87 -0.81 7.30
N GLY A 52 9.68 -1.51 6.51
CA GLY A 52 10.70 -2.45 6.99
C GLY A 52 10.17 -3.74 7.61
N GLY A 53 8.96 -4.19 7.24
CA GLY A 53 8.36 -5.42 7.79
C GLY A 53 7.37 -5.16 8.92
N LEU A 54 7.16 -3.91 9.32
CA LEU A 54 6.26 -3.57 10.42
C LEU A 54 4.80 -3.84 10.10
N LEU A 55 4.36 -3.75 8.84
CA LEU A 55 3.00 -4.15 8.46
C LEU A 55 2.82 -5.65 8.61
N ALA A 56 3.75 -6.45 8.08
CA ALA A 56 3.73 -7.90 8.20
C ALA A 56 3.75 -8.33 9.68
N ALA A 57 4.63 -7.74 10.49
CA ALA A 57 4.71 -8.01 11.92
C ALA A 57 3.41 -7.63 12.65
N ALA A 58 2.78 -6.51 12.28
CA ALA A 58 1.52 -6.06 12.86
C ALA A 58 0.35 -6.99 12.55
N LEU A 59 0.28 -7.52 11.32
CA LEU A 59 -0.74 -8.49 10.90
C LEU A 59 -0.50 -9.86 11.55
N LEU A 60 0.76 -10.33 11.62
CA LEU A 60 1.14 -11.59 12.28
C LEU A 60 0.93 -11.56 13.80
N ALA A 61 1.05 -10.40 14.44
CA ALA A 61 0.81 -10.24 15.87
C ALA A 61 -0.66 -10.46 16.28
N GLN A 62 -1.58 -10.59 15.31
CA GLN A 62 -2.99 -10.78 15.58
C GLN A 62 -3.33 -12.25 15.82
N PRO A 63 -4.09 -12.60 16.87
CA PRO A 63 -4.48 -13.99 17.12
C PRO A 63 -5.18 -14.65 15.93
N GLY A 64 -4.70 -15.79 15.45
CA GLY A 64 -5.24 -16.45 14.25
C GLY A 64 -4.86 -15.78 12.93
N ALA A 65 -3.71 -15.09 12.87
CA ALA A 65 -3.16 -14.50 11.65
C ALA A 65 -3.09 -15.46 10.47
N SER A 66 -2.84 -16.76 10.72
CA SER A 66 -2.79 -17.80 9.70
C SER A 66 -4.08 -17.97 8.88
N ALA A 67 -5.22 -17.45 9.36
CA ALA A 67 -6.47 -17.50 8.61
C ALA A 67 -6.57 -16.44 7.50
N PHE A 68 -5.74 -15.39 7.54
CA PHE A 68 -5.85 -14.28 6.59
C PHE A 68 -4.51 -13.75 6.07
N PHE A 69 -3.37 -14.03 6.71
CA PHE A 69 -2.08 -13.51 6.27
C PHE A 69 -1.24 -14.63 5.64
N SER A 70 -0.94 -14.50 4.35
CA SER A 70 -0.24 -15.55 3.60
C SER A 70 1.27 -15.33 3.52
N GLY A 71 1.74 -14.09 3.61
CA GLY A 71 3.16 -13.80 3.54
C GLY A 71 3.48 -12.34 3.24
N ALA A 72 4.77 -12.03 3.30
CA ALA A 72 5.25 -10.73 2.89
C ALA A 72 6.70 -10.78 2.39
N THR A 73 7.05 -9.75 1.65
CA THR A 73 8.39 -9.50 1.13
C THR A 73 8.85 -8.14 1.61
N VAL A 74 10.06 -8.05 2.18
CA VAL A 74 10.73 -6.77 2.45
C VAL A 74 11.81 -6.57 1.38
N ALA A 75 11.51 -5.79 0.34
CA ALA A 75 12.36 -5.60 -0.83
C ALA A 75 12.97 -4.19 -0.83
N TYR A 76 14.03 -3.98 -0.04
CA TYR A 76 14.61 -2.64 0.15
C TYR A 76 15.58 -2.20 -0.96
N SER A 77 16.45 -3.10 -1.44
CA SER A 77 17.44 -2.76 -2.47
C SER A 77 16.89 -3.01 -3.88
N LYS A 78 17.52 -2.39 -4.90
CA LYS A 78 17.16 -2.62 -6.30
C LYS A 78 17.28 -4.11 -6.66
N GLU A 79 18.30 -4.79 -6.15
CA GLU A 79 18.56 -6.21 -6.35
C GLU A 79 17.49 -7.07 -5.66
N ALA A 80 17.08 -6.69 -4.45
CA ALA A 80 16.00 -7.36 -3.73
C ALA A 80 14.68 -7.21 -4.48
N ILE A 81 14.36 -6.02 -5.00
CA ILE A 81 13.16 -5.82 -5.81
C ILE A 81 13.22 -6.63 -7.10
N ALA A 82 14.35 -6.62 -7.81
CA ALA A 82 14.53 -7.41 -9.03
C ALA A 82 14.36 -8.91 -8.80
N THR A 83 14.77 -9.41 -7.63
CA THR A 83 14.70 -10.83 -7.28
C THR A 83 13.31 -11.23 -6.78
N LEU A 84 12.72 -10.42 -5.90
CA LEU A 84 11.52 -10.78 -5.15
C LEU A 84 10.23 -10.25 -5.80
N LEU A 85 10.34 -9.25 -6.68
CA LEU A 85 9.23 -8.62 -7.40
C LEU A 85 9.64 -8.38 -8.86
N PRO A 86 10.00 -9.44 -9.62
CA PRO A 86 10.58 -9.31 -10.96
C PRO A 86 9.68 -8.54 -11.93
N GLU A 87 8.36 -8.69 -11.81
CA GLU A 87 7.36 -7.98 -12.64
C GLU A 87 7.37 -6.45 -12.44
N VAL A 88 7.92 -5.98 -11.31
CA VAL A 88 7.98 -4.57 -10.95
C VAL A 88 9.39 -4.00 -11.18
N ALA A 89 10.37 -4.85 -11.48
CA ALA A 89 11.77 -4.46 -11.65
C ALA A 89 11.97 -3.54 -12.86
N ASP A 90 11.26 -3.79 -13.96
CA ASP A 90 11.40 -3.01 -15.21
C ASP A 90 10.89 -1.56 -15.08
N VAL A 91 9.92 -1.34 -14.18
CA VAL A 91 9.44 0.01 -13.84
C VAL A 91 10.53 0.80 -13.10
N LEU A 92 11.36 0.13 -12.30
CA LEU A 92 12.48 0.76 -11.60
C LEU A 92 13.65 1.13 -12.51
N THR A 93 13.90 0.37 -13.57
CA THR A 93 15.12 0.51 -14.39
C THR A 93 14.99 1.62 -15.42
N ASN A 94 13.86 1.71 -16.11
CA ASN A 94 13.71 2.63 -17.23
C ASN A 94 13.03 3.95 -16.84
N GLN A 95 11.97 3.90 -16.03
CA GLN A 95 11.17 5.09 -15.70
C GLN A 95 11.62 5.78 -14.42
N HIS A 96 11.99 5.03 -13.37
CA HIS A 96 12.40 5.65 -12.10
C HIS A 96 13.71 6.40 -12.18
N GLN A 97 14.71 5.90 -12.92
CA GLN A 97 16.00 6.58 -13.01
C GLN A 97 15.86 7.96 -13.66
N GLN A 98 15.04 8.07 -14.72
CA GLN A 98 14.67 9.35 -15.33
C GLN A 98 13.81 10.22 -14.41
N ALA A 99 12.97 9.60 -13.57
CA ALA A 99 12.10 10.31 -12.64
C ALA A 99 12.82 10.87 -11.41
N TYR A 100 13.97 10.33 -11.00
CA TYR A 100 14.82 10.98 -9.98
C TYR A 100 15.38 12.32 -10.47
N ASP A 101 15.56 12.45 -11.79
CA ASP A 101 16.00 13.68 -12.46
C ASP A 101 14.83 14.63 -12.80
N ASN A 102 13.58 14.16 -12.67
CA ASN A 102 12.37 14.93 -12.96
C ASN A 102 11.35 14.88 -11.78
N PRO A 103 11.26 15.93 -10.95
CA PRO A 103 10.33 16.01 -9.83
C PRO A 103 8.86 15.80 -10.20
N GLU A 104 8.45 16.20 -11.42
CA GLU A 104 7.07 16.05 -11.90
C GLU A 104 6.75 14.58 -12.23
N GLY A 105 7.74 13.79 -12.66
CA GLY A 105 7.60 12.37 -12.99
C GLY A 105 7.80 11.41 -11.82
N TYR A 106 8.43 11.87 -10.73
CA TYR A 106 8.73 11.01 -9.57
C TYR A 106 7.46 10.41 -8.95
N PHE A 107 6.52 11.24 -8.49
CA PHE A 107 5.33 10.72 -7.81
C PHE A 107 4.42 9.86 -8.72
N PRO A 108 4.12 10.24 -9.98
CA PRO A 108 3.39 9.38 -10.91
C PRO A 108 4.02 8.00 -11.11
N SER A 109 5.34 7.94 -11.33
CA SER A 109 6.05 6.66 -11.52
C SER A 109 5.99 5.79 -10.27
N ARG A 110 6.13 6.40 -9.08
CA ARG A 110 6.03 5.68 -7.81
C ARG A 110 4.61 5.20 -7.50
N VAL A 111 3.57 5.92 -7.92
CA VAL A 111 2.17 5.46 -7.84
C VAL A 111 1.98 4.21 -8.69
N ALA A 112 2.44 4.23 -9.94
CA ALA A 112 2.37 3.06 -10.83
C ALA A 112 3.16 1.87 -10.27
N TRP A 113 4.36 2.13 -9.74
CA TRP A 113 5.18 1.10 -9.08
C TRP A 113 4.46 0.47 -7.89
N ALA A 114 3.90 1.30 -6.99
CA ALA A 114 3.21 0.80 -5.79
C ALA A 114 2.00 -0.07 -6.16
N SER A 115 1.19 0.39 -7.12
CA SER A 115 0.09 -0.38 -7.70
C SER A 115 0.53 -1.75 -8.21
N MET A 116 1.58 -1.77 -9.05
CA MET A 116 2.10 -3.02 -9.61
C MET A 116 2.68 -3.94 -8.54
N ALA A 117 3.38 -3.39 -7.54
CA ALA A 117 3.90 -4.17 -6.42
C ALA A 117 2.79 -4.82 -5.58
N ALA A 118 1.67 -4.09 -5.36
CA ALA A 118 0.52 -4.64 -4.65
C ALA A 118 -0.12 -5.79 -5.43
N LYS A 119 -0.29 -5.64 -6.75
CA LYS A 119 -0.80 -6.72 -7.62
C LYS A 119 0.15 -7.91 -7.65
N SER A 120 1.44 -7.67 -7.85
CA SER A 120 2.43 -8.73 -7.96
C SER A 120 2.50 -9.56 -6.69
N VAL A 121 2.54 -8.94 -5.49
CA VAL A 121 2.57 -9.71 -4.24
C VAL A 121 1.25 -10.47 -3.99
N ARG A 122 0.10 -9.88 -4.36
CA ARG A 122 -1.20 -10.58 -4.31
C ARG A 122 -1.16 -11.85 -5.14
N ASP A 123 -0.72 -11.71 -6.39
CA ASP A 123 -0.76 -12.75 -7.41
C ASP A 123 0.28 -13.85 -7.10
N GLN A 124 1.49 -13.48 -6.69
CA GLN A 124 2.53 -14.41 -6.24
C GLN A 124 2.10 -15.28 -5.04
N CYS A 125 1.36 -14.68 -4.09
CA CYS A 125 0.89 -15.39 -2.90
C CYS A 125 -0.50 -16.01 -3.05
N GLY A 126 -1.19 -15.83 -4.19
CA GLY A 126 -2.54 -16.34 -4.42
C GLY A 126 -3.56 -15.82 -3.40
N THR A 127 -3.47 -14.55 -3.03
CA THR A 127 -4.31 -13.94 -1.98
C THR A 127 -5.43 -13.07 -2.54
N THR A 128 -6.45 -12.78 -1.73
CA THR A 128 -7.52 -11.84 -2.13
C THR A 128 -6.98 -10.42 -2.27
N TRP A 129 -6.07 -10.04 -1.38
CA TRP A 129 -5.53 -8.69 -1.28
C TRP A 129 -4.01 -8.67 -1.37
N GLY A 130 -3.47 -7.68 -2.06
CA GLY A 130 -2.06 -7.32 -1.97
C GLY A 130 -1.89 -5.89 -1.47
N VAL A 131 -0.91 -5.68 -0.61
CA VAL A 131 -0.53 -4.35 -0.12
C VAL A 131 0.91 -4.08 -0.52
N ALA A 132 1.21 -2.87 -1.00
CA ALA A 132 2.58 -2.44 -1.21
C ALA A 132 2.86 -1.09 -0.55
N GLU A 133 4.01 -1.00 0.11
CA GLU A 133 4.52 0.21 0.76
C GLU A 133 5.84 0.64 0.12
N THR A 134 5.92 1.90 -0.32
CA THR A 134 7.15 2.44 -0.89
C THR A 134 7.38 3.92 -0.66
N GLY A 135 8.52 4.27 -0.06
CA GLY A 135 8.72 5.64 0.40
C GLY A 135 10.15 6.02 0.72
N ALA A 136 10.27 7.07 1.51
CA ALA A 136 11.49 7.53 2.14
C ALA A 136 11.20 7.87 3.60
N ALA A 137 11.77 7.08 4.52
CA ALA A 137 11.57 7.28 5.96
C ALA A 137 12.38 8.45 6.54
N GLY A 138 13.23 9.13 5.76
CA GLY A 138 14.12 10.19 6.26
C GLY A 138 15.42 9.66 6.90
N PRO A 139 16.31 10.52 7.42
CA PRO A 139 16.08 11.94 7.68
C PRO A 139 16.18 12.82 6.43
N THR A 140 16.74 12.30 5.34
CA THR A 140 16.89 13.03 4.08
C THR A 140 16.26 12.26 2.92
N PHE A 141 15.68 13.03 2.00
CA PHE A 141 15.32 12.57 0.67
C PHE A 141 15.67 13.67 -0.30
N HIS A 142 16.45 13.35 -1.33
CA HIS A 142 16.87 14.29 -2.35
C HIS A 142 16.48 13.76 -3.72
N LEU A 143 15.74 14.56 -4.48
CA LEU A 143 15.67 14.41 -5.93
C LEU A 143 16.96 14.94 -6.54
N ALA A 144 17.33 14.46 -7.72
CA ALA A 144 18.59 14.84 -8.37
C ALA A 144 18.62 16.34 -8.75
N THR A 145 17.46 16.98 -8.88
CA THR A 145 17.32 18.43 -9.07
C THR A 145 17.59 19.27 -7.81
N GLY A 146 17.87 18.64 -6.66
CA GLY A 146 18.10 19.31 -5.39
C GLY A 146 16.83 19.71 -4.64
N SER A 147 15.63 19.51 -5.20
CA SER A 147 14.36 19.63 -4.47
C SER A 147 14.19 18.44 -3.52
N GLY A 148 14.81 18.54 -2.34
CA GLY A 148 14.67 17.55 -1.28
C GLY A 148 13.38 17.70 -0.48
N ARG A 149 12.94 16.61 0.15
CA ARG A 149 11.96 16.65 1.23
C ARG A 149 12.69 16.37 2.54
N THR A 150 12.42 17.18 3.55
CA THR A 150 12.93 16.99 4.92
C THR A 150 12.00 16.13 5.77
N SER A 151 10.81 15.78 5.26
CA SER A 151 9.84 14.92 5.94
C SER A 151 9.76 13.55 5.28
N GLY A 152 9.45 12.53 6.08
CA GLY A 152 9.12 11.22 5.58
C GLY A 152 7.86 11.23 4.71
N PHE A 153 7.83 10.35 3.72
CA PHE A 153 6.64 10.05 2.95
C PHE A 153 6.66 8.60 2.48
N THR A 154 5.49 8.05 2.22
CA THR A 154 5.35 6.74 1.56
C THR A 154 4.13 6.74 0.64
N LEU A 155 4.17 5.90 -0.38
CA LEU A 155 3.01 5.48 -1.13
C LEU A 155 2.58 4.12 -0.61
N VAL A 156 1.29 4.03 -0.27
CA VAL A 156 0.65 2.76 0.05
C VAL A 156 -0.32 2.43 -1.09
N ALA A 157 -0.20 1.24 -1.66
CA ALA A 157 -1.15 0.70 -2.61
C ALA A 157 -1.84 -0.54 -2.06
N VAL A 158 -3.12 -0.70 -2.36
CA VAL A 158 -3.91 -1.91 -2.09
C VAL A 158 -4.54 -2.37 -3.40
N ALA A 159 -4.35 -3.64 -3.74
CA ALA A 159 -4.97 -4.31 -4.87
C ALA A 159 -5.88 -5.43 -4.35
N GLY A 160 -7.13 -5.46 -4.80
CA GLY A 160 -8.18 -6.35 -4.31
C GLY A 160 -8.92 -7.09 -5.41
N PRO A 161 -10.03 -7.78 -5.07
CA PRO A 161 -10.90 -8.45 -6.02
C PRO A 161 -11.60 -7.45 -6.95
N GLU A 162 -12.15 -7.96 -8.06
CA GLU A 162 -12.96 -7.19 -9.03
C GLU A 162 -12.26 -5.93 -9.59
N GLY A 163 -10.93 -5.90 -9.57
CA GLY A 163 -10.14 -4.76 -10.04
C GLY A 163 -10.09 -3.58 -9.08
N LEU A 164 -10.52 -3.76 -7.82
CA LEU A 164 -10.38 -2.73 -6.79
C LEU A 164 -8.91 -2.40 -6.58
N GLU A 165 -8.58 -1.12 -6.72
CA GLU A 165 -7.23 -0.61 -6.57
C GLU A 165 -7.28 0.78 -5.95
N GLU A 166 -6.49 0.99 -4.91
CA GLU A 166 -6.38 2.28 -4.23
C GLU A 166 -4.91 2.57 -3.95
N VAL A 167 -4.46 3.80 -4.25
CA VAL A 167 -3.11 4.26 -3.93
C VAL A 167 -3.18 5.58 -3.18
N ARG A 168 -2.45 5.69 -2.06
CA ARG A 168 -2.38 6.90 -1.23
C ARG A 168 -0.96 7.35 -1.01
N LEU A 169 -0.75 8.65 -1.16
CA LEU A 169 0.47 9.32 -0.68
C LEU A 169 0.27 9.72 0.79
N VAL A 170 1.16 9.22 1.65
CA VAL A 170 1.21 9.51 3.07
C VAL A 170 2.38 10.43 3.33
N GLN A 171 2.15 11.52 4.06
CA GLN A 171 3.18 12.48 4.43
C GLN A 171 3.17 12.65 5.96
N THR A 172 4.34 12.53 6.59
CA THR A 172 4.42 12.50 8.06
C THR A 172 4.76 13.85 8.68
N GLY A 173 5.29 14.78 7.87
CA GLY A 173 5.67 16.12 8.32
C GLY A 173 6.94 16.16 9.19
N HIS A 174 7.64 15.03 9.40
CA HIS A 174 8.88 14.98 10.18
C HIS A 174 9.91 13.98 9.62
N ALA A 175 11.17 14.14 10.03
CA ALA A 175 12.32 13.38 9.54
C ALA A 175 12.66 12.13 10.40
N GLU A 176 11.91 11.89 11.48
CA GLU A 176 12.17 10.82 12.44
C GLU A 176 11.95 9.43 11.82
N ARG A 177 13.05 8.75 11.47
CA ARG A 177 13.02 7.50 10.70
C ARG A 177 12.10 6.46 11.29
N GLU A 178 12.35 6.01 12.51
CA GLU A 178 11.56 4.93 13.13
C GLU A 178 10.07 5.30 13.24
N ARG A 179 9.79 6.53 13.66
CA ARG A 179 8.42 7.06 13.75
C ARG A 179 7.71 7.03 12.38
N ASN A 180 8.43 7.37 11.31
CA ASN A 180 7.91 7.26 9.95
C ASN A 180 7.60 5.80 9.59
N GLN A 181 8.46 4.83 9.93
CA GLN A 181 8.19 3.41 9.63
C GLN A 181 6.90 2.92 10.29
N TRP A 182 6.68 3.28 11.55
CA TRP A 182 5.44 2.98 12.27
C TRP A 182 4.20 3.60 11.62
N GLN A 183 4.30 4.88 11.25
CA GLN A 183 3.21 5.58 10.57
C GLN A 183 2.94 5.01 9.17
N PHE A 184 3.97 4.57 8.44
CA PHE A 184 3.81 3.93 7.14
C PHE A 184 3.07 2.59 7.26
N ALA A 185 3.45 1.77 8.24
CA ALA A 185 2.76 0.51 8.52
C ALA A 185 1.30 0.73 8.96
N ALA A 186 1.04 1.71 9.81
CA ALA A 186 -0.31 2.07 10.24
C ALA A 186 -1.18 2.59 9.10
N ALA A 187 -0.64 3.46 8.24
CA ALA A 187 -1.34 3.92 7.04
C ALA A 187 -1.67 2.75 6.08
N ALA A 188 -0.75 1.79 5.95
CA ALA A 188 -0.96 0.62 5.10
C ALA A 188 -2.05 -0.31 5.64
N ALA A 189 -2.04 -0.61 6.94
CA ALA A 189 -3.09 -1.38 7.58
C ALA A 189 -4.45 -0.68 7.51
N GLN A 190 -4.50 0.64 7.70
CA GLN A 190 -5.73 1.41 7.59
C GLN A 190 -6.29 1.39 6.17
N LEU A 191 -5.47 1.62 5.14
CA LEU A 191 -5.93 1.58 3.76
C LEU A 191 -6.48 0.19 3.40
N LEU A 192 -5.81 -0.87 3.82
CA LEU A 192 -6.28 -2.24 3.63
C LEU A 192 -7.64 -2.46 4.29
N GLN A 193 -7.80 -2.05 5.55
CA GLN A 193 -9.08 -2.15 6.26
C GLN A 193 -10.20 -1.46 5.49
N GLU A 194 -9.98 -0.22 5.03
CA GLU A 194 -10.98 0.55 4.30
C GLU A 194 -11.36 -0.13 2.97
N CYS A 195 -10.39 -0.72 2.25
CA CYS A 195 -10.66 -1.43 1.00
C CYS A 195 -11.48 -2.70 1.22
N VAL A 196 -11.13 -3.51 2.22
CA VAL A 196 -11.90 -4.71 2.59
C VAL A 196 -13.33 -4.33 2.98
N GLN A 197 -13.50 -3.24 3.73
CA GLN A 197 -14.84 -2.78 4.12
C GLN A 197 -15.67 -2.29 2.94
N LYS A 198 -15.05 -1.59 1.98
CA LYS A 198 -15.72 -1.15 0.74
C LYS A 198 -16.20 -2.35 -0.10
N ASP A 199 -15.37 -3.36 -0.26
CA ASP A 199 -15.67 -4.58 -1.03
C ASP A 199 -16.94 -5.27 -0.51
N ARG A 200 -17.06 -5.43 0.82
CA ARG A 200 -18.26 -6.04 1.43
C ARG A 200 -19.54 -5.24 1.25
N VAL A 201 -19.45 -3.90 1.20
CA VAL A 201 -20.63 -3.06 0.94
C VAL A 201 -21.11 -3.27 -0.49
N CYS A 202 -20.20 -3.43 -1.45
CA CYS A 202 -20.53 -3.74 -2.83
C CYS A 202 -21.17 -5.13 -2.98
N GLU A 203 -20.65 -6.16 -2.31
CA GLU A 203 -21.26 -7.51 -2.29
C GLU A 203 -22.67 -7.51 -1.66
N GLY A 204 -22.88 -6.74 -0.58
CA GLY A 204 -24.19 -6.62 0.07
C GLY A 204 -25.24 -5.90 -0.79
N ALA A 205 -24.81 -4.96 -1.64
CA ALA A 205 -25.70 -4.21 -2.54
C ALA A 205 -26.13 -5.01 -3.78
N THR A 206 -25.30 -5.96 -4.25
CA THR A 206 -25.64 -6.83 -5.38
C THR A 206 -26.54 -8.00 -4.96
N GLY A 207 -26.49 -8.41 -3.68
CA GLY A 207 -27.30 -9.51 -3.13
C GLY A 207 -28.78 -9.20 -2.82
N SER A 208 -29.26 -7.95 -2.96
CA SER A 208 -30.64 -7.57 -2.60
C SER A 208 -31.67 -7.66 -3.74
N THR A 209 -31.33 -8.24 -4.89
CA THR A 209 -32.31 -8.51 -5.95
C THR A 209 -32.88 -9.93 -5.77
N GLN A 210 -33.62 -10.17 -4.69
CA GLN A 210 -34.44 -11.38 -4.60
C GLN A 210 -35.71 -11.20 -5.43
N GLU A 211 -35.86 -12.10 -6.39
CA GLU A 211 -37.05 -12.36 -7.18
C GLU A 211 -38.31 -12.39 -6.29
N SER A 212 -39.20 -11.41 -6.47
CA SER A 212 -40.61 -11.62 -6.16
C SER A 212 -41.22 -12.48 -7.25
N SER A 213 -41.24 -13.79 -7.00
CA SER A 213 -42.01 -14.79 -7.73
C SER A 213 -43.49 -14.40 -7.78
N SER A 214 -44.02 -14.41 -9.01
CA SER A 214 -45.34 -14.92 -9.43
C SER A 214 -46.56 -14.65 -8.53
N LEU A 215 -47.55 -13.93 -9.08
CA LEU A 215 -48.93 -14.40 -9.30
C LEU A 215 -49.61 -13.53 -10.37
#